data_AF-A0AAE1Y2F9-F1
#
_entry.id   AF-A0AAE1Y2F9-F1
#
_cell.length_a   1.000
_cell.length_b   1.000
_cell.length_c   1.000
_cell.angle_alpha   90.00
_cell.angle_beta   90.00
_cell.angle_gamma   90.00
#
_symmetry.space_group_name_H-M   'P 1'
#
loop_
_entity.id
_entity.type
_entity.pdbx_description
1 polymer ?
#
loop_
_entity_poly.entity_id
_entity_poly.type
_entity_poly.pdbx_seq_one_letter_code
_entity_poly.pdbx_strand_id
1 'polypeptide(L)'
;MWRHEKALVDVKIRDLQKNLTDSEQSEKEFQDSKVTFEAKIDNLEAQLQRSAVEVERASTVALDREKAKDFSEGCAAGITKGLIEGRDVYLQSDEHKKIKATQFTNEGFERCRSHVMKLKGFVEGFDQSSLDPTLDANLEPYPEEDTHAAIEQDAFEALIEEVKILT
;
A
#
# COMPACT_ATOMS: atom_id res chain seq x y z
N MET A 1 108.82 -22.29 -13.20
CA MET A 1 107.91 -21.28 -12.62
C MET A 1 106.71 -21.00 -13.55
N TRP A 2 106.92 -20.63 -14.81
CA TRP A 2 105.88 -20.28 -15.80
C TRP A 2 104.67 -21.23 -15.96
N ARG A 3 104.87 -22.57 -15.88
CA ARG A 3 103.76 -23.53 -16.03
C ARG A 3 102.73 -23.47 -14.90
N HIS A 4 103.16 -23.16 -13.68
CA HIS A 4 102.26 -23.08 -12.51
C HIS A 4 101.42 -21.80 -12.55
N GLU A 5 102.06 -20.67 -12.88
CA GLU A 5 101.38 -19.39 -13.08
C GLU A 5 100.35 -19.48 -14.21
N LYS A 6 100.70 -20.12 -15.33
CA LYS A 6 99.76 -20.39 -16.41
C LYS A 6 98.55 -21.22 -15.96
N ALA A 7 98.78 -22.29 -15.21
CA ALA A 7 97.70 -23.13 -14.69
C ALA A 7 96.76 -22.37 -13.73
N LEU A 8 97.30 -21.48 -12.90
CA LEU A 8 96.51 -20.61 -12.02
C LEU A 8 95.66 -19.61 -12.82
N VAL A 9 96.23 -19.01 -13.86
CA VAL A 9 95.50 -18.11 -14.76
C VAL A 9 94.38 -18.86 -15.49
N ASP A 10 94.65 -20.06 -16.01
CA ASP A 10 93.65 -20.87 -16.71
C ASP A 10 92.47 -21.27 -15.80
N VAL A 11 92.74 -21.59 -14.53
CA VAL A 11 91.68 -21.82 -13.52
C VAL A 11 90.87 -20.56 -13.29
N LYS A 12 91.53 -19.42 -13.09
CA LYS A 12 90.84 -18.14 -12.83
C LYS A 12 89.98 -17.70 -14.01
N ILE A 13 90.43 -17.91 -15.24
CA ILE A 13 89.65 -17.66 -16.45
C ILE A 13 88.40 -18.54 -16.46
N ARG A 14 88.54 -19.82 -16.14
CA ARG A 14 87.41 -20.77 -16.11
C ARG A 14 86.38 -20.39 -15.05
N ASP A 15 86.83 -19.98 -13.87
CA ASP A 15 85.94 -19.51 -12.79
C ASP A 15 85.21 -18.22 -13.17
N LEU A 16 85.91 -17.26 -13.80
CA LEU A 16 85.30 -16.02 -14.27
C LEU A 16 84.28 -16.27 -15.39
N GLN A 17 84.58 -17.20 -16.31
CA GLN A 17 83.64 -17.61 -17.36
C GLN A 17 82.38 -18.23 -16.77
N LYS A 18 82.53 -19.11 -15.77
CA LYS A 18 81.38 -19.71 -15.08
C LYS A 18 80.53 -18.66 -14.36
N ASN A 19 81.18 -17.75 -13.62
CA ASN A 19 80.46 -16.67 -12.93
C ASN A 19 79.74 -15.75 -13.91
N LEU A 20 80.32 -15.50 -15.09
CA LEU A 20 79.68 -14.72 -16.14
C LEU A 20 78.42 -15.43 -16.67
N THR A 21 78.51 -16.73 -16.99
CA THR A 21 77.34 -17.49 -17.47
C THR A 21 76.23 -17.59 -16.43
N ASP A 22 76.59 -17.78 -15.15
CA ASP A 22 75.62 -17.84 -14.06
C ASP A 22 74.93 -16.48 -13.87
N SER A 23 75.67 -15.36 -14.02
CA SER A 23 75.13 -14.01 -13.96
C SER A 23 74.21 -13.70 -15.15
N GLU A 24 74.60 -14.07 -16.37
CA GLU A 24 73.78 -13.90 -17.58
C GLU A 24 72.47 -14.70 -17.48
N GLN A 25 72.53 -15.91 -16.92
CA GLN A 25 71.33 -16.71 -16.68
C GLN A 25 70.42 -16.06 -15.63
N SER A 26 70.97 -15.59 -14.51
CA SER A 26 70.19 -14.90 -13.49
C SER A 26 69.55 -13.60 -14.01
N GLU A 27 70.24 -12.86 -14.88
CA GLU A 27 69.69 -11.66 -15.50
C GLU A 27 68.51 -11.99 -16.42
N LYS A 28 68.61 -13.08 -17.18
CA LYS A 28 67.52 -13.57 -18.02
C LYS A 28 66.29 -13.96 -17.20
N GLU A 29 66.49 -14.75 -16.13
CA GLU A 29 65.40 -15.15 -15.22
C GLU A 29 64.73 -13.95 -14.56
N PHE A 30 65.52 -12.92 -14.21
CA PHE A 30 65.00 -11.67 -13.68
C PHE A 30 64.15 -10.91 -14.73
N GLN A 31 64.60 -10.84 -15.98
CA GLN A 31 63.81 -10.21 -17.05
C GLN A 31 62.51 -10.96 -17.36
N ASP A 32 62.55 -12.29 -17.42
CA ASP A 32 61.35 -13.11 -17.62
C ASP A 32 60.35 -12.90 -16.48
N SER A 33 60.84 -12.83 -15.24
CA SER A 33 60.03 -12.50 -14.07
C SER A 33 59.45 -11.09 -14.14
N LYS A 34 60.25 -10.11 -14.56
CA LYS A 34 59.82 -8.71 -14.71
C LYS A 34 58.66 -8.59 -15.70
N VAL A 35 58.78 -9.19 -16.88
CA VAL A 35 57.69 -9.22 -17.89
C VAL A 35 56.43 -9.86 -17.31
N THR A 36 56.58 -10.94 -16.54
CA THR A 36 55.45 -11.61 -15.89
C THR A 36 54.77 -10.72 -14.84
N PHE A 37 55.53 -9.95 -14.08
CA PHE A 37 54.98 -9.02 -13.10
C PHE A 37 54.29 -7.82 -13.75
N GLU A 38 54.87 -7.26 -14.82
CA GLU A 38 54.25 -6.20 -15.62
C GLU A 38 52.87 -6.64 -16.15
N ALA A 39 52.78 -7.85 -16.73
CA ALA A 39 51.51 -8.40 -17.19
C ALA A 39 50.47 -8.60 -16.05
N LYS A 40 50.91 -8.93 -14.84
CA LYS A 40 50.02 -9.03 -13.66
C LYS A 40 49.53 -7.66 -13.20
N ILE A 41 50.39 -6.64 -13.24
CA ILE A 41 50.02 -5.27 -12.92
C ILE A 41 48.95 -4.79 -13.91
N ASP A 42 49.18 -4.92 -15.21
CA ASP A 42 48.22 -4.53 -16.25
C ASP A 42 46.86 -5.21 -16.07
N ASN A 43 46.87 -6.51 -15.74
CA ASN A 43 45.63 -7.26 -15.48
C ASN A 43 44.90 -6.75 -14.22
N LEU A 44 45.61 -6.48 -13.13
CA LEU A 44 45.01 -5.95 -11.90
C LEU A 44 44.47 -4.54 -12.11
N GLU A 45 45.18 -3.68 -12.86
CA GLU A 45 44.70 -2.36 -13.22
C GLU A 45 43.43 -2.43 -14.07
N ALA A 46 43.38 -3.33 -15.06
CA ALA A 46 42.18 -3.57 -15.86
C ALA A 46 41.00 -4.08 -15.02
N GLN A 47 41.25 -4.95 -14.03
CA GLN A 47 40.21 -5.43 -13.11
C GLN A 47 39.70 -4.30 -12.21
N LEU A 48 40.59 -3.46 -11.69
CA LEU A 48 40.23 -2.31 -10.87
C LEU A 48 39.35 -1.32 -11.65
N GLN A 49 39.72 -1.02 -12.89
CA GLN A 49 38.93 -0.14 -13.77
C GLN A 49 37.54 -0.71 -14.05
N ARG A 50 37.42 -2.01 -14.33
CA ARG A 50 36.11 -2.66 -14.53
C ARG A 50 35.25 -2.61 -13.28
N SER A 51 35.83 -2.90 -12.11
CA SER A 51 35.12 -2.86 -10.84
C SER A 51 34.64 -1.44 -10.51
N ALA A 52 35.46 -0.42 -10.76
CA ALA A 52 35.06 0.97 -10.56
C ALA A 52 33.83 1.36 -11.40
N VAL A 53 33.80 0.96 -12.68
CA VAL A 53 32.66 1.19 -13.57
C VAL A 53 31.42 0.42 -13.10
N GLU A 54 31.56 -0.80 -12.61
CA GLU A 54 30.45 -1.59 -12.07
C GLU A 54 29.85 -0.94 -10.81
N VAL A 55 30.70 -0.44 -9.91
CA VAL A 55 30.25 0.28 -8.70
C VAL A 55 29.51 1.57 -9.06
N GLU A 56 30.02 2.35 -10.01
CA GLU A 56 29.35 3.57 -10.48
C GLU A 56 27.99 3.27 -11.11
N ARG A 57 27.91 2.22 -11.94
CA ARG A 57 26.64 1.74 -12.52
C ARG A 57 25.66 1.26 -11.45
N ALA A 58 26.13 0.52 -10.44
CA ALA A 58 25.29 0.07 -9.35
C ALA A 58 24.73 1.26 -8.54
N SER A 59 25.56 2.29 -8.29
CA SER A 59 25.15 3.50 -7.58
C SER A 59 24.09 4.30 -8.34
N THR A 60 24.24 4.45 -9.65
CA THR A 60 23.26 5.16 -10.50
C THR A 60 21.93 4.42 -10.56
N VAL A 61 21.96 3.10 -10.76
CA VAL A 61 20.75 2.25 -10.72
C VAL A 61 20.04 2.31 -9.36
N ALA A 62 20.80 2.37 -8.25
CA ALA A 62 20.21 2.50 -6.92
C ALA A 62 19.45 3.82 -6.75
N LEU A 63 20.05 4.94 -7.16
CA LEU A 63 19.41 6.26 -7.11
C LEU A 63 18.14 6.33 -7.96
N ASP A 64 18.15 5.74 -9.15
CA ASP A 64 16.96 5.74 -10.02
C ASP A 64 15.83 4.87 -9.44
N ARG A 65 16.16 3.75 -8.80
CA ARG A 65 15.18 2.92 -8.09
C ARG A 65 14.54 3.65 -6.91
N GLU A 66 15.33 4.42 -6.16
CA GLU A 66 14.84 5.22 -5.04
C GLU A 66 13.87 6.29 -5.52
N LYS A 67 14.24 7.06 -6.57
CA LYS A 67 13.33 8.05 -7.18
C LYS A 67 12.04 7.42 -7.70
N ALA A 68 12.12 6.26 -8.33
CA ALA A 68 10.94 5.54 -8.83
C ALA A 68 10.01 5.11 -7.69
N LYS A 69 10.60 4.68 -6.56
CA LYS A 69 9.85 4.33 -5.36
C LYS A 69 9.12 5.55 -4.80
N ASP A 70 9.82 6.66 -4.58
CA ASP A 70 9.25 7.90 -4.06
C ASP A 70 8.10 8.41 -4.94
N PHE A 71 8.28 8.36 -6.27
CA PHE A 71 7.23 8.72 -7.21
C PHE A 71 5.99 7.81 -7.10
N SER A 72 6.21 6.49 -7.01
CA SER A 72 5.12 5.52 -6.91
C SER A 72 4.33 5.67 -5.60
N GLU A 73 5.02 5.91 -4.49
CA GLU A 73 4.41 6.13 -3.17
C GLU A 73 3.63 7.45 -3.15
N GLY A 74 4.19 8.53 -3.73
CA GLY A 74 3.50 9.80 -3.89
C GLY A 74 2.23 9.70 -4.73
N CYS A 75 2.27 8.94 -5.83
CA CYS A 75 1.10 8.71 -6.68
C CYS A 75 0.01 7.92 -5.95
N ALA A 76 0.37 6.83 -5.25
CA ALA A 76 -0.56 6.03 -4.47
C ALA A 76 -1.23 6.84 -3.34
N ALA A 77 -0.45 7.67 -2.64
CA ALA A 77 -0.96 8.58 -1.62
C ALA A 77 -1.93 9.61 -2.21
N GLY A 78 -1.60 10.19 -3.37
CA GLY A 78 -2.45 11.14 -4.08
C GLY A 78 -3.80 10.54 -4.51
N ILE A 79 -3.78 9.33 -5.07
CA ILE A 79 -5.01 8.60 -5.45
C ILE A 79 -5.87 8.35 -4.22
N THR A 80 -5.27 7.84 -3.14
CA THR A 80 -6.00 7.51 -1.91
C THR A 80 -6.66 8.76 -1.32
N LYS A 81 -5.92 9.86 -1.26
CA LYS A 81 -6.43 11.15 -0.78
C LYS A 81 -7.59 11.65 -1.64
N GLY A 82 -7.45 11.64 -2.97
CA GLY A 82 -8.50 12.06 -3.89
C GLY A 82 -9.78 11.21 -3.79
N LEU A 83 -9.65 9.90 -3.58
CA LEU A 83 -10.79 9.02 -3.37
C LEU A 83 -11.53 9.33 -2.05
N ILE A 84 -10.80 9.61 -0.97
CA ILE A 84 -11.40 9.98 0.31
C ILE A 84 -12.11 11.33 0.20
N GLU A 85 -11.43 12.34 -0.33
CA GLU A 85 -12.01 13.68 -0.51
C GLU A 85 -13.24 13.64 -1.43
N GLY A 86 -13.17 12.92 -2.55
CA GLY A 86 -14.31 12.75 -3.46
C GLY A 86 -15.48 12.01 -2.80
N ARG A 87 -15.20 11.00 -1.98
CA ARG A 87 -16.23 10.31 -1.19
C ARG A 87 -16.89 11.24 -0.19
N ASP A 88 -16.13 12.04 0.54
CA ASP A 88 -16.66 12.96 1.55
C ASP A 88 -17.56 14.02 0.91
N VAL A 89 -17.15 14.57 -0.24
CA VAL A 89 -17.97 15.48 -1.05
C VAL A 89 -19.26 14.80 -1.51
N TYR A 90 -19.18 13.58 -2.03
CA TYR A 90 -20.36 12.83 -2.45
C TYR A 90 -21.33 12.57 -1.28
N LEU A 91 -20.83 12.16 -0.11
CA LEU A 91 -21.66 11.91 1.06
C LEU A 91 -22.38 13.17 1.57
N GLN A 92 -21.78 14.35 1.36
CA GLN A 92 -22.39 15.64 1.68
C GLN A 92 -23.31 16.17 0.59
N SER A 93 -23.26 15.60 -0.62
CA SER A 93 -24.07 16.04 -1.76
C SER A 93 -25.56 15.81 -1.53
N ASP A 94 -26.38 16.69 -2.11
CA ASP A 94 -27.83 16.56 -2.03
C ASP A 94 -28.36 15.34 -2.77
N GLU A 95 -27.64 14.86 -3.78
CA GLU A 95 -27.98 13.62 -4.48
C GLU A 95 -27.85 12.40 -3.55
N HIS A 96 -26.76 12.29 -2.79
CA HIS A 96 -26.63 11.24 -1.78
C HIS A 96 -27.72 11.33 -0.70
N LYS A 97 -28.02 12.54 -0.22
CA LYS A 97 -29.11 12.75 0.76
C LYS A 97 -30.47 12.32 0.19
N LYS A 98 -30.77 12.66 -1.06
CA LYS A 98 -32.01 12.25 -1.75
C LYS A 98 -32.11 10.73 -1.89
N ILE A 99 -31.02 10.07 -2.28
CA ILE A 99 -30.97 8.59 -2.35
C ILE A 99 -31.25 7.99 -0.98
N LYS A 100 -30.58 8.47 0.08
CA LYS A 100 -30.81 8.00 1.45
C LYS A 100 -32.25 8.22 1.92
N ALA A 101 -32.82 9.40 1.67
CA ALA A 101 -34.20 9.71 2.00
C ALA A 101 -35.17 8.75 1.30
N THR A 102 -34.92 8.48 0.01
CA THR A 102 -35.74 7.56 -0.79
C THR A 102 -35.64 6.12 -0.27
N GLN A 103 -34.44 5.67 0.14
CA GLN A 103 -34.26 4.36 0.76
C GLN A 103 -35.06 4.25 2.06
N PHE A 104 -34.97 5.27 2.93
CA PHE A 104 -35.73 5.31 4.17
C PHE A 104 -37.24 5.25 3.94
N THR A 105 -37.76 6.01 2.97
CA THR A 105 -39.19 5.97 2.63
C THR A 105 -39.62 4.62 2.08
N ASN A 106 -38.80 3.98 1.24
CA ASN A 106 -39.10 2.66 0.69
C ASN A 106 -39.12 1.59 1.79
N GLU A 107 -38.16 1.62 2.71
CA GLU A 107 -38.15 0.72 3.86
C GLU A 107 -39.38 0.93 4.77
N GLY A 108 -39.75 2.18 5.02
CA GLY A 108 -40.97 2.52 5.76
C GLY A 108 -42.23 1.97 5.08
N PHE A 109 -42.33 2.15 3.76
CA PHE A 109 -43.44 1.63 2.96
C PHE A 109 -43.53 0.10 3.04
N GLU A 110 -42.41 -0.61 2.89
CA GLU A 110 -42.40 -2.08 2.97
C GLU A 110 -42.78 -2.59 4.38
N ARG A 111 -42.39 -1.88 5.45
CA ARG A 111 -42.85 -2.20 6.82
C ARG A 111 -44.37 -2.04 6.95
N CYS A 112 -44.92 -0.91 6.50
CA CYS A 112 -46.36 -0.66 6.52
C CYS A 112 -47.12 -1.72 5.72
N ARG A 113 -46.65 -2.04 4.51
CA ARG A 113 -47.20 -3.09 3.67
C ARG A 113 -47.20 -4.45 4.36
N SER A 114 -46.10 -4.80 5.04
CA SER A 114 -46.01 -6.04 5.83
C SER A 114 -47.06 -6.07 6.94
N HIS A 115 -47.27 -4.96 7.67
CA HIS A 115 -48.30 -4.87 8.71
C HIS A 115 -49.71 -5.02 8.14
N VAL A 116 -50.01 -4.37 7.02
CA VAL A 116 -51.31 -4.51 6.34
C VAL A 116 -51.56 -5.97 5.94
N MET A 117 -50.55 -6.65 5.37
CA MET A 117 -50.69 -8.06 5.00
C MET A 117 -50.92 -8.96 6.22
N LYS A 118 -50.26 -8.70 7.35
CA LYS A 118 -50.49 -9.43 8.62
C LYS A 118 -51.90 -9.21 9.14
N LEU A 119 -52.38 -7.96 9.17
CA LEU A 119 -53.74 -7.63 9.59
C LEU A 119 -54.78 -8.26 8.67
N LYS A 120 -54.54 -8.26 7.35
CA LYS A 120 -55.42 -8.93 6.38
C LYS A 120 -55.52 -10.43 6.66
N GLY A 121 -54.39 -11.09 6.92
CA GLY A 121 -54.38 -12.50 7.32
C GLY A 121 -55.10 -12.76 8.65
N PHE A 122 -54.99 -11.83 9.60
CA PHE A 122 -55.76 -11.90 10.85
C PHE A 122 -57.26 -11.81 10.60
N VAL A 123 -57.71 -10.83 9.81
CA VAL A 123 -59.14 -10.64 9.46
C VAL A 123 -59.68 -11.84 8.67
N GLU A 124 -58.93 -12.37 7.70
CA GLU A 124 -59.32 -13.53 6.91
C GLU A 124 -59.41 -14.81 7.75
N GLY A 125 -58.62 -14.92 8.83
CA GLY A 125 -58.66 -16.03 9.78
C GLY A 125 -59.56 -15.77 11.00
N PHE A 126 -60.20 -14.60 11.09
CA PHE A 126 -60.98 -14.21 12.25
C PHE A 126 -62.39 -14.80 12.17
N ASP A 127 -62.69 -15.75 13.05
CA ASP A 127 -64.01 -16.36 13.15
C ASP A 127 -64.95 -15.46 13.96
N GLN A 128 -65.82 -14.71 13.27
CA GLN A 128 -66.82 -13.86 13.90
C GLN A 128 -67.78 -14.61 14.83
N SER A 129 -67.93 -15.93 14.69
CA SER A 129 -68.78 -16.73 15.58
C SER A 129 -68.17 -16.94 16.97
N SER A 130 -66.88 -16.61 17.15
CA SER A 130 -66.17 -16.63 18.43
C SER A 130 -66.31 -15.33 19.25
N LEU A 131 -66.90 -14.27 18.66
CA LEU A 131 -67.22 -13.05 19.39
C LEU A 131 -68.46 -13.27 20.25
N ASP A 132 -68.33 -13.04 21.56
CA ASP A 132 -69.46 -12.95 22.47
C ASP A 132 -70.05 -11.53 22.42
N PRO A 133 -71.23 -11.33 21.80
CA PRO A 133 -71.84 -10.00 21.67
C PRO A 133 -72.30 -9.40 23.01
N THR A 134 -72.27 -10.17 24.11
CA THR A 134 -72.64 -9.67 25.44
C THR A 134 -71.49 -8.92 26.13
N LEU A 135 -70.25 -9.01 25.64
CA LEU A 135 -69.10 -8.26 26.16
C LEU A 135 -69.19 -6.75 25.89
N ASP A 136 -69.86 -6.33 24.81
CA ASP A 136 -70.07 -4.92 24.49
C ASP A 136 -71.17 -4.27 25.35
N ALA A 137 -72.00 -5.06 26.05
CA ALA A 137 -73.13 -4.55 26.83
C ALA A 137 -72.71 -3.75 28.09
N ASN A 138 -71.44 -3.86 28.50
CA ASN A 138 -70.86 -3.13 29.64
C ASN A 138 -69.84 -2.06 29.22
N LEU A 139 -69.67 -1.81 27.93
CA LEU A 139 -68.85 -0.68 27.48
C LEU A 139 -69.65 0.61 27.70
N GLU A 140 -69.09 1.51 28.51
CA GLU A 140 -69.62 2.86 28.65
C GLU A 140 -69.72 3.50 27.25
N PRO A 141 -70.79 4.25 26.95
CA PRO A 141 -70.88 5.00 25.71
C PRO A 141 -69.62 5.83 25.51
N TYR A 142 -69.07 5.78 24.30
CA TYR A 142 -67.93 6.61 23.94
C TYR A 142 -68.27 8.08 24.25
N PRO A 143 -67.46 8.80 25.05
CA PRO A 143 -67.78 10.16 25.44
C PRO A 143 -67.95 11.04 24.19
N GLU A 144 -69.03 11.82 24.15
CA GLU A 144 -69.28 12.78 23.07
C GLU A 144 -68.12 13.79 22.99
N GLU A 145 -67.71 14.11 21.75
CA GLU A 145 -66.38 14.51 21.28
C GLU A 145 -65.72 15.80 21.85
N ASP A 146 -66.19 16.42 22.92
CA ASP A 146 -65.68 17.74 23.33
C ASP A 146 -64.35 17.70 24.10
N THR A 147 -63.91 16.56 24.64
CA THR A 147 -62.68 16.47 25.46
C THR A 147 -61.42 16.08 24.70
N HIS A 148 -61.53 15.51 23.49
CA HIS A 148 -60.36 15.05 22.72
C HIS A 148 -59.81 16.11 21.76
N ALA A 149 -60.66 16.97 21.19
CA ALA A 149 -60.24 18.01 20.25
C ALA A 149 -59.26 19.01 20.89
N ALA A 150 -59.43 19.34 22.18
CA ALA A 150 -58.57 20.30 22.88
C ALA A 150 -57.17 19.75 23.21
N ILE A 151 -57.01 18.44 23.39
CA ILE A 151 -55.73 17.83 23.79
C ILE A 151 -54.84 17.55 22.56
N GLU A 152 -55.44 17.18 21.43
CA GLU A 152 -54.67 16.89 20.21
C GLU A 152 -54.17 18.17 19.49
N GLN A 153 -54.90 19.28 19.61
CA GLN A 153 -54.54 20.53 18.95
C GLN A 153 -53.30 21.19 19.59
N ASP A 154 -53.20 21.20 20.92
CA ASP A 154 -52.03 21.69 21.67
C ASP A 154 -50.77 20.85 21.38
N ALA A 155 -50.92 19.52 21.30
CA ALA A 155 -49.80 18.62 21.02
C ALA A 155 -49.26 18.79 19.58
N PHE A 156 -50.14 19.06 18.62
CA PHE A 156 -49.75 19.28 17.23
C PHE A 156 -49.14 20.66 17.02
N GLU A 157 -49.66 21.70 17.69
CA GLU A 157 -49.09 23.05 17.66
C GLU A 157 -47.70 23.13 18.30
N ALA A 158 -47.49 22.44 19.44
CA ALA A 158 -46.17 22.34 20.06
C ALA A 158 -45.13 21.68 19.12
N LEU A 159 -45.54 20.66 18.37
CA LEU A 159 -44.67 19.98 17.40
C LEU A 159 -44.32 20.88 16.21
N ILE A 160 -45.26 21.69 15.72
CA ILE A 160 -45.01 22.68 14.66
C ILE A 160 -44.01 23.75 15.13
N GLU A 161 -44.10 24.17 16.39
CA GLU A 161 -43.23 25.19 16.96
C GLU A 161 -41.80 24.68 17.16
N GLU A 162 -41.61 23.44 17.64
CA GLU A 162 -40.29 22.79 17.69
C GLU A 162 -39.64 22.66 16.30
N VAL A 163 -40.41 22.31 15.27
CA VAL A 163 -39.90 22.20 13.90
C VAL A 163 -39.45 23.55 13.35
N LYS A 164 -40.16 24.65 13.66
CA LYS A 164 -39.77 26.01 13.23
C LYS A 164 -38.51 26.52 13.92
N ILE A 165 -38.21 26.06 15.13
CA ILE A 165 -36.99 26.45 15.86
C ILE A 165 -35.74 25.72 15.30
N LEU A 166 -35.93 24.56 14.66
CA LEU A 166 -34.86 23.71 14.12
C LEU A 166 -34.50 23.96 12.65
N THR A 167 -35.23 24.84 11.96
CA THR A 167 -34.99 25.29 10.57
C THR A 167 -34.51 26.73 10.52
#